data_AF-A0A920LYP6-F1
#
_entry.id   AF-A0A920LYP6-F1
#
_cell.length_a   1.000
_cell.length_b   1.000
_cell.length_c   1.000
_cell.angle_alpha   90.00
_cell.angle_beta   90.00
_cell.angle_gamma   90.00
#
_symmetry.space_group_name_H-M   'P 1'
#
loop_
_entity.id
_entity.type
_entity.pdbx_description
1 polymer ?
#
loop_
_entity_poly.entity_id
_entity_poly.type
_entity_poly.pdbx_seq_one_letter_code
_entity_poly.pdbx_strand_id
1 'polypeptide(L)'
;MNIKLNPKIFFLFSFVLLSGFAIASSIDGLNFKDSELTKIPYFYLNDDEVISQNGKSILLNDNDSLSLVNLSTAGKEPLGLISNYYAIQEVLLLKDLQIEEMEHKKFGQIKIQTTNKKFIKFQDFQLPDQLRTLKLFFQSKDSQNLLKNFKTIDLRHKDKLAIGYY
;
A
#
# COMPACT_ATOMS: atom_id res chain seq x y z
N MET A 1 -9.57 0.11 -48.59
CA MET A 1 -9.54 -0.90 -47.49
C MET A 1 -10.47 -0.41 -46.40
N ASN A 2 -11.71 -0.90 -46.38
CA ASN A 2 -12.76 -0.48 -45.44
C ASN A 2 -12.70 -1.36 -44.20
N ILE A 3 -12.28 -0.81 -43.06
CA ILE A 3 -12.31 -1.52 -41.78
C ILE A 3 -13.74 -1.46 -41.26
N LYS A 4 -14.49 -2.55 -41.40
CA LYS A 4 -15.76 -2.73 -40.69
C LYS A 4 -15.47 -2.99 -39.21
N LEU A 5 -15.63 -1.95 -38.39
CA LEU A 5 -15.60 -2.09 -36.93
C LEU A 5 -16.82 -2.89 -36.47
N ASN A 6 -16.57 -3.95 -35.69
CA ASN A 6 -17.60 -4.79 -35.09
C ASN A 6 -18.35 -3.96 -34.02
N PRO A 7 -19.69 -3.82 -34.11
CA PRO A 7 -20.46 -2.98 -33.20
C PRO A 7 -20.37 -3.41 -31.73
N LYS A 8 -20.00 -4.67 -31.44
CA LYS A 8 -19.79 -5.14 -30.05
C LYS A 8 -18.50 -4.62 -29.41
N ILE A 9 -17.50 -4.23 -30.20
CA ILE A 9 -16.21 -3.72 -29.70
C ILE A 9 -16.28 -2.21 -29.42
N PHE A 10 -17.17 -1.49 -30.11
CA PHE A 10 -17.38 -0.05 -29.89
C PHE A 10 -18.06 0.25 -28.53
N PHE A 11 -18.93 -0.64 -28.06
CA PHE A 11 -19.60 -0.47 -26.76
C PHE A 11 -18.67 -0.70 -25.55
N LEU A 12 -17.58 -1.46 -25.70
CA LEU A 12 -16.64 -1.69 -24.59
C LEU A 12 -15.74 -0.48 -24.34
N PHE A 13 -15.36 0.26 -25.38
CA PHE A 13 -14.53 1.46 -25.24
C PHE A 13 -15.29 2.67 -24.69
N SER A 14 -16.59 2.80 -24.97
CA SER A 14 -17.42 3.85 -24.39
C SER A 14 -17.67 3.68 -22.88
N PHE A 15 -17.61 2.45 -22.36
CA PHE A 15 -17.80 2.19 -20.93
C PHE A 15 -16.55 2.53 -20.09
N VAL A 16 -15.35 2.41 -20.67
CA VAL A 16 -14.09 2.80 -20.00
C VAL A 16 -13.92 4.32 -19.97
N LEU A 17 -14.46 5.05 -20.95
CA LEU A 17 -14.42 6.52 -20.95
C LEU A 17 -15.53 7.15 -20.07
N LEU A 18 -16.69 6.51 -19.88
CA LEU A 18 -17.70 6.99 -18.92
C LEU A 18 -17.36 6.68 -17.45
N SER A 19 -16.63 5.60 -17.17
CA SER A 19 -16.14 5.34 -15.80
C SER A 19 -15.00 6.28 -15.39
N GLY A 20 -14.25 6.84 -16.34
CA GLY A 20 -13.32 7.94 -16.07
C GLY A 20 -13.99 9.27 -15.74
N PHE A 21 -15.22 9.50 -16.21
CA PHE A 21 -15.98 10.72 -15.94
C PHE A 21 -16.94 10.62 -14.74
N ALA A 22 -17.31 9.40 -14.32
CA ALA A 22 -18.11 9.19 -13.10
C ALA A 22 -17.29 9.36 -11.79
N ILE A 23 -15.97 9.39 -11.87
CA ILE A 23 -15.11 9.73 -10.71
C ILE A 23 -14.91 11.25 -10.60
N ALA A 24 -15.13 12.02 -11.67
CA ALA A 24 -15.02 13.48 -11.65
C ALA A 24 -16.32 14.20 -11.24
N SER A 25 -17.48 13.54 -11.29
CA SER A 25 -18.77 14.13 -10.92
C SER A 25 -19.32 13.68 -9.56
N SER A 26 -18.53 12.97 -8.75
CA SER A 26 -18.83 12.69 -7.33
C SER A 26 -18.02 13.56 -6.36
N ILE A 27 -17.38 14.63 -6.85
CA ILE A 27 -16.71 15.63 -5.99
C ILE A 27 -17.72 16.33 -5.06
N ASP A 28 -19.02 16.37 -5.39
CA ASP A 28 -20.08 16.83 -4.49
C ASP A 28 -20.57 15.78 -3.48
N GLY A 29 -20.06 14.54 -3.54
CA GLY A 29 -20.38 13.43 -2.64
C GLY A 29 -19.32 13.11 -1.59
N LEU A 30 -18.15 13.77 -1.63
CA LEU A 30 -17.08 13.63 -0.64
C LEU A 30 -17.10 14.74 0.42
N ASN A 31 -18.27 15.29 0.73
CA ASN A 31 -18.53 15.90 2.04
C ASN A 31 -18.82 14.80 3.08
N PHE A 32 -18.03 13.71 3.10
CA PHE A 32 -17.85 12.97 4.35
C PHE A 32 -17.27 14.00 5.31
N LYS A 33 -18.05 14.45 6.28
CA LYS A 33 -17.56 15.41 7.27
C LYS A 33 -16.25 14.85 7.81
N ASP A 34 -15.15 15.58 7.70
CA ASP A 34 -13.83 15.20 8.25
C ASP A 34 -13.93 14.69 9.71
N SER A 35 -14.98 15.12 10.44
CA SER A 35 -15.34 14.65 11.78
C SER A 35 -15.67 13.16 11.91
N GLU A 36 -16.01 12.45 10.83
CA GLU A 36 -16.35 11.01 10.88
C GLU A 36 -15.11 10.13 10.71
N LEU A 37 -14.22 10.47 9.77
CA LEU A 37 -12.96 9.73 9.57
C LEU A 37 -12.04 9.82 10.80
N THR A 38 -12.13 10.91 11.56
CA THR A 38 -11.37 11.11 12.80
C THR A 38 -11.79 10.19 13.96
N LYS A 39 -12.90 9.46 13.84
CA LYS A 39 -13.45 8.62 14.92
C LYS A 39 -13.33 7.12 14.68
N ILE A 40 -12.80 6.69 13.53
CA ILE A 40 -12.72 5.28 13.16
C ILE A 40 -11.30 4.77 13.44
N PRO A 41 -11.11 3.81 14.36
CA PRO A 41 -9.84 3.12 14.58
C PRO A 41 -9.34 2.49 13.28
N TYR A 42 -8.09 2.76 12.90
CA TYR A 42 -7.58 2.29 11.61
C TYR A 42 -6.17 1.67 11.69
N PHE A 43 -5.28 2.28 12.48
CA PHE A 43 -3.93 1.76 12.71
C PHE A 43 -3.59 1.76 14.19
N TYR A 44 -2.71 0.85 14.59
CA TYR A 44 -1.86 1.08 15.76
C TYR A 44 -0.68 1.96 15.35
N LEU A 45 -0.25 2.84 16.25
CA LEU A 45 0.93 3.68 16.14
C LEU A 45 1.86 3.33 17.31
N ASN A 46 3.04 2.81 17.00
CA ASN A 46 4.02 2.34 17.98
C ASN A 46 3.42 1.37 19.02
N ASP A 47 2.61 0.41 18.57
CA ASP A 47 1.93 -0.63 19.36
C ASP A 47 0.84 -0.15 20.34
N ASP A 48 0.98 1.04 20.92
CA ASP A 48 0.15 1.48 22.06
C ASP A 48 -0.95 2.48 21.67
N GLU A 49 -0.70 3.36 20.70
CA GLU A 49 -1.64 4.40 20.31
C GLU A 49 -2.52 3.92 19.15
N VAL A 50 -3.80 4.30 19.14
CA VAL A 50 -4.70 4.03 18.01
C VAL A 50 -4.94 5.30 17.25
N ILE A 51 -4.76 5.25 15.94
CA ILE A 51 -4.95 6.41 15.07
C ILE A 51 -5.96 6.12 13.96
N SER A 52 -6.64 7.18 13.54
CA SER A 52 -7.52 7.20 12.38
C SER A 52 -6.75 7.15 11.06
N GLN A 53 -7.49 7.01 9.95
CA GLN A 53 -6.95 7.10 8.59
C GLN A 53 -6.25 8.43 8.28
N ASN A 54 -6.58 9.52 8.99
CA ASN A 54 -5.92 10.82 8.84
C ASN A 54 -4.90 11.12 9.96
N GLY A 55 -4.46 10.09 10.70
CA GLY A 55 -3.39 10.19 11.68
C GLY A 55 -3.76 10.95 12.96
N LYS A 56 -5.05 11.05 13.27
CA LYS A 56 -5.52 11.60 14.55
C LYS A 56 -5.63 10.48 15.58
N SER A 57 -5.13 10.75 16.79
CA SER A 57 -5.27 9.85 17.94
C SER A 57 -6.73 9.59 18.27
N ILE A 58 -7.03 8.34 18.58
CA ILE A 58 -8.35 7.86 19.01
C ILE A 58 -8.18 7.25 20.40
N LEU A 59 -9.04 7.70 21.33
CA LEU A 59 -9.18 7.06 22.62
C LEU A 59 -10.03 5.80 22.43
N LEU A 60 -9.44 4.62 22.64
CA LEU A 60 -10.18 3.38 22.76
C LEU A 60 -10.61 3.16 24.22
N ASN A 61 -11.69 2.42 24.42
CA ASN A 61 -12.02 1.88 25.73
C ASN A 61 -11.16 0.62 25.96
N ASP A 62 -10.72 0.39 27.20
CA ASP A 62 -9.71 -0.61 27.59
C ASP A 62 -10.00 -2.08 27.22
N ASN A 63 -11.17 -2.40 26.64
CA ASN A 63 -11.62 -3.76 26.32
C ASN A 63 -11.68 -4.08 24.82
N ASP A 64 -11.34 -3.16 23.92
CA ASP A 64 -11.46 -3.37 22.48
C ASP A 64 -10.15 -3.89 21.86
N SER A 65 -10.07 -5.21 21.68
CA SER A 65 -8.98 -5.82 20.88
C SER A 65 -9.32 -5.74 19.39
N LEU A 66 -8.62 -4.87 18.66
CA LEU A 66 -8.77 -4.73 17.21
C LEU A 66 -7.57 -5.35 16.47
N SER A 67 -7.85 -6.03 15.35
CA SER A 67 -6.82 -6.54 14.43
C SER A 67 -6.45 -5.46 13.41
N LEU A 68 -5.68 -4.45 13.84
CA LEU A 68 -5.23 -3.33 13.01
C LEU A 68 -3.77 -3.49 12.59
N VAL A 69 -3.39 -2.85 11.49
CA VAL A 69 -1.98 -2.76 11.06
C VAL A 69 -1.21 -1.87 12.03
N ASN A 70 -0.02 -2.30 12.43
CA ASN A 70 0.87 -1.51 13.26
C ASN A 70 1.84 -0.66 12.43
N LEU A 71 1.83 0.66 12.65
CA LEU A 71 2.76 1.61 12.08
C LEU A 71 3.72 2.06 13.18
N SER A 72 4.98 1.65 13.11
CA SER A 72 6.02 2.02 14.07
C SER A 72 6.97 3.07 13.50
N THR A 73 7.40 4.03 14.32
CA THR A 73 8.23 5.16 13.89
C THR A 73 9.17 5.65 14.97
N ALA A 74 10.41 5.98 14.58
CA ALA A 74 11.40 6.62 15.45
C ALA A 74 11.52 8.14 15.23
N GLY A 75 10.45 8.81 14.78
CA GLY A 75 10.42 10.28 14.60
C GLY A 75 9.87 10.79 13.26
N LYS A 76 9.24 9.93 12.45
CA LYS A 76 8.43 10.35 11.29
C LYS A 76 6.98 10.59 11.72
N GLU A 77 6.42 11.69 11.23
CA GLU A 77 5.02 12.08 11.46
C GLU A 77 4.02 11.01 10.96
N PRO A 78 2.89 10.80 11.66
CA PRO A 78 1.91 9.75 11.33
C PRO A 78 1.41 9.79 9.88
N LEU A 79 1.09 10.98 9.36
CA LEU A 79 0.59 11.13 7.98
C LEU A 79 1.59 10.63 6.92
N GLY A 80 2.88 10.87 7.16
CA GLY A 80 3.93 10.39 6.27
C GLY A 80 4.06 8.86 6.29
N LEU A 81 3.81 8.23 7.44
CA LEU A 81 3.76 6.76 7.55
C LEU A 81 2.54 6.20 6.81
N ILE A 82 1.37 6.79 7.02
CA ILE A 82 0.12 6.36 6.38
C ILE A 82 0.24 6.45 4.86
N SER A 83 0.83 7.54 4.34
CA SER A 83 1.09 7.69 2.91
C SER A 83 2.00 6.58 2.36
N ASN A 84 3.10 6.28 3.06
CA ASN A 84 4.00 5.19 2.69
C ASN A 84 3.29 3.82 2.76
N TYR A 85 2.47 3.58 3.79
CA TYR A 85 1.69 2.36 3.94
C TYR A 85 0.81 2.11 2.72
N TYR A 86 0.01 3.10 2.29
CA TYR A 86 -0.88 2.92 1.14
C TYR A 86 -0.11 2.68 -0.17
N ALA A 87 0.95 3.45 -0.41
CA ALA A 87 1.78 3.29 -1.61
C ALA A 87 2.45 1.90 -1.68
N ILE A 88 2.93 1.39 -0.55
CA ILE A 88 3.53 0.06 -0.47
C ILE A 88 2.46 -1.01 -0.60
N GLN A 89 1.35 -0.91 0.15
CA GLN A 89 0.28 -1.90 0.15
C GLN A 89 -0.31 -2.10 -1.25
N GLU A 90 -0.48 -1.03 -2.04
CA GLU A 90 -0.94 -1.10 -3.43
C GLU A 90 -0.07 -2.05 -4.28
N VAL A 91 1.26 -1.95 -4.16
CA VAL A 91 2.19 -2.80 -4.91
C VAL A 91 2.18 -4.24 -4.37
N LEU A 92 2.10 -4.41 -3.05
CA LEU A 92 2.11 -5.73 -2.41
C LEU A 92 0.85 -6.56 -2.73
N LEU A 93 -0.30 -5.91 -2.93
CA LEU A 93 -1.54 -6.60 -3.33
C LEU A 93 -1.44 -7.27 -4.71
N LEU A 94 -0.47 -6.91 -5.57
CA LEU A 94 -0.22 -7.62 -6.83
C LEU A 94 0.21 -9.09 -6.63
N LYS A 95 0.58 -9.46 -5.40
CA LYS A 95 0.98 -10.81 -4.99
C LYS A 95 0.28 -11.30 -3.73
N ASP A 96 -0.90 -10.75 -3.43
CA ASP A 96 -1.69 -11.11 -2.25
C ASP A 96 -0.89 -10.98 -0.93
N LEU A 97 0.05 -10.03 -0.88
CA LEU A 97 0.85 -9.73 0.30
C LEU A 97 0.17 -8.59 1.07
N GLN A 98 -0.35 -8.90 2.27
CA GLN A 98 -0.97 -7.92 3.17
C GLN A 98 0.02 -7.51 4.24
N ILE A 99 0.13 -6.20 4.50
CA ILE A 99 0.98 -5.66 5.56
C ILE A 99 0.32 -5.95 6.91
N GLU A 100 1.11 -6.49 7.83
CA GLU A 100 0.74 -6.64 9.25
C GLU A 100 1.41 -5.52 10.06
N GLU A 101 2.69 -5.23 9.77
CA GLU A 101 3.48 -4.21 10.43
C GLU A 101 4.34 -3.42 9.43
N MET A 102 4.45 -2.11 9.63
CA MET A 102 5.41 -1.24 8.96
C MET A 102 6.22 -0.47 9.99
N GLU A 103 7.54 -0.68 9.99
CA GLU A 103 8.48 0.00 10.87
C GLU A 103 9.33 1.00 10.08
N HIS A 104 9.29 2.27 10.49
CA HIS A 104 10.14 3.34 9.97
C HIS A 104 11.26 3.68 10.98
N LYS A 105 12.47 3.27 10.67
CA LYS A 105 13.66 3.46 11.50
C LYS A 105 14.36 4.78 11.23
N LYS A 106 15.34 5.08 12.11
CA LYS A 106 16.35 6.12 11.86
C LYS A 106 16.98 5.93 10.48
N PHE A 107 17.35 7.05 9.85
CA PHE A 107 17.89 7.11 8.48
C PHE A 107 16.91 6.68 7.38
N GLY A 108 15.60 6.66 7.64
CA GLY A 108 14.58 6.42 6.61
C GLY A 108 14.47 4.97 6.16
N GLN A 109 14.97 4.00 6.92
CA GLN A 109 14.78 2.60 6.56
C GLN A 109 13.35 2.19 6.87
N ILE A 110 12.67 1.60 5.90
CA ILE A 110 11.32 1.07 6.07
C ILE A 110 11.41 -0.45 6.03
N LYS A 111 10.87 -1.12 7.04
CA LYS A 111 10.75 -2.57 7.11
C LYS A 111 9.27 -2.93 7.20
N ILE A 112 8.82 -3.78 6.29
CA ILE A 112 7.49 -4.35 6.25
C ILE A 112 7.55 -5.79 6.73
N GLN A 113 6.59 -6.17 7.56
CA GLN A 113 6.23 -7.56 7.81
C GLN A 113 4.83 -7.80 7.26
N THR A 114 4.68 -8.86 6.46
CA THR A 114 3.38 -9.27 5.94
C THR A 114 2.70 -10.28 6.87
N THR A 115 1.40 -10.45 6.73
CA THR A 115 0.60 -11.43 7.51
C THR A 115 1.11 -12.87 7.37
N ASN A 116 1.68 -13.23 6.21
CA ASN A 116 2.35 -14.51 5.96
C ASN A 116 3.86 -14.50 6.32
N LYS A 117 4.27 -13.59 7.22
CA LYS A 117 5.60 -13.48 7.83
C LYS A 117 6.76 -13.33 6.83
N LYS A 118 6.50 -12.65 5.71
CA LYS A 118 7.54 -12.22 4.76
C LYS A 118 8.00 -10.82 5.13
N PHE A 119 9.25 -10.51 4.82
CA PHE A 119 9.84 -9.21 5.08
C PHE A 119 10.18 -8.47 3.79
N ILE A 120 9.86 -7.19 3.73
CA ILE A 120 10.17 -6.35 2.57
C ILE A 120 10.80 -5.06 3.08
N LYS A 121 11.94 -4.67 2.51
CA LYS A 121 12.72 -3.54 3.00
C LYS A 121 12.89 -2.47 1.92
N PHE A 122 12.64 -1.24 2.31
CA PHE A 122 12.74 -0.04 1.47
C PHE A 122 13.60 1.02 2.15
N GLN A 123 13.95 2.03 1.36
CA GLN A 123 14.62 3.24 1.80
C GLN A 123 13.70 4.43 1.44
N ASP A 124 13.23 5.17 2.43
CA ASP A 124 12.16 6.18 2.31
C ASP A 124 12.45 7.20 1.19
N PHE A 125 13.67 7.74 1.14
CA PHE A 125 14.08 8.71 0.13
C PHE A 125 14.23 8.14 -1.30
N GLN A 126 14.12 6.82 -1.48
CA GLN A 126 14.11 6.12 -2.78
C GLN A 126 12.79 5.36 -3.02
N LEU A 127 11.80 5.53 -2.14
CA LEU A 127 10.59 4.70 -2.15
C LEU A 127 9.87 4.69 -3.51
N PRO A 128 9.68 5.82 -4.24
CA PRO A 128 9.01 5.80 -5.54
C PRO A 128 9.69 4.88 -6.58
N ASP A 129 11.01 4.95 -6.70
CA ASP A 129 11.77 4.14 -7.66
C ASP A 129 11.83 2.66 -7.24
N GLN A 130 11.89 2.40 -5.93
CA GLN A 130 11.85 1.05 -5.39
C GLN A 130 10.47 0.40 -5.61
N LEU A 131 9.38 1.14 -5.42
CA LEU A 131 8.02 0.67 -5.70
C LEU A 131 7.83 0.38 -7.19
N ARG A 132 8.35 1.24 -8.07
CA ARG A 132 8.35 1.00 -9.52
C ARG A 132 9.09 -0.30 -9.86
N THR A 133 10.30 -0.48 -9.31
CA THR A 133 11.11 -1.70 -9.50
C THR A 133 10.37 -2.94 -9.02
N LEU A 134 9.79 -2.90 -7.82
CA LEU A 134 9.06 -4.02 -7.24
C LEU A 134 7.80 -4.36 -8.05
N LYS A 135 7.06 -3.35 -8.52
CA LYS A 135 5.87 -3.52 -9.36
C LYS A 135 6.23 -4.23 -10.67
N LEU A 136 7.28 -3.79 -11.35
CA LEU A 136 7.78 -4.45 -12.58
C LEU A 136 8.22 -5.88 -12.30
N PHE A 137 8.93 -6.12 -11.20
CA PHE A 137 9.33 -7.45 -10.78
C PHE A 137 8.12 -8.36 -10.56
N PHE A 138 7.12 -7.93 -9.80
CA PHE A 138 5.90 -8.69 -9.54
C PHE A 138 5.08 -8.99 -10.81
N GLN A 139 5.08 -8.09 -11.78
CA GLN A 139 4.37 -8.28 -13.04
C GLN A 139 5.11 -9.17 -14.05
N SER A 140 6.42 -9.38 -13.87
CA SER A 140 7.21 -10.27 -14.73
C SER A 140 6.78 -11.73 -14.58
N LYS A 141 6.76 -12.48 -15.70
CA LYS A 141 6.52 -13.93 -15.68
C LYS A 141 7.67 -14.67 -15.01
N ASP A 142 8.90 -14.19 -15.19
CA ASP A 142 10.11 -14.85 -14.71
C ASP A 142 10.24 -14.79 -13.17
N SER A 143 9.60 -13.80 -12.54
CA SER A 143 9.63 -13.65 -11.08
C SER A 143 8.76 -14.65 -10.33
N GLN A 144 7.82 -15.32 -10.99
CA GLN A 144 6.88 -16.22 -10.32
C GLN A 144 7.58 -17.33 -9.54
N ASN A 145 8.63 -17.93 -10.11
CA ASN A 145 9.40 -18.97 -9.44
C ASN A 145 10.25 -18.41 -8.28
N LEU A 146 10.74 -17.18 -8.42
CA LEU A 146 11.53 -16.51 -7.39
C LEU A 146 10.70 -16.15 -6.15
N LEU A 147 9.38 -16.02 -6.30
CA LEU A 147 8.44 -15.61 -5.26
C LEU A 147 7.79 -16.77 -4.47
N LYS A 148 7.98 -18.04 -4.84
CA LYS A 148 7.30 -19.16 -4.17
C LYS A 148 7.67 -19.29 -2.69
N ASN A 149 8.96 -19.19 -2.37
CA ASN A 149 9.49 -19.47 -1.03
C ASN A 149 10.43 -18.38 -0.51
N PHE A 150 10.31 -17.14 -1.00
CA PHE A 150 11.13 -16.07 -0.46
C PHE A 150 10.80 -15.83 1.02
N LYS A 151 11.79 -15.37 1.78
CA LYS A 151 11.68 -14.90 3.16
C LYS A 151 11.75 -13.38 3.20
N THR A 152 12.65 -12.81 2.41
CA THR A 152 12.94 -11.36 2.38
C THR A 152 13.08 -10.85 0.95
N ILE A 153 12.57 -9.64 0.71
CA ILE A 153 12.95 -8.81 -0.44
C ILE A 153 13.59 -7.52 0.10
N ASP A 154 14.80 -7.20 -0.33
CA ASP A 154 15.49 -5.97 0.04
C ASP A 154 15.74 -5.11 -1.20
N LEU A 155 15.11 -3.93 -1.24
CA LEU A 155 15.19 -2.97 -2.33
C LEU A 155 16.14 -1.80 -2.03
N ARG A 156 16.81 -1.80 -0.87
CA ARG A 156 17.70 -0.71 -0.46
C ARG A 156 19.02 -0.69 -1.22
N HIS A 157 19.29 -1.73 -2.02
CA HIS A 157 20.46 -1.80 -2.86
C HIS A 157 20.24 -1.00 -4.15
N LYS A 158 21.22 -0.19 -4.51
CA LYS A 158 21.18 0.61 -5.73
C LYS A 158 20.97 -0.29 -6.96
N ASP A 159 19.93 0.02 -7.73
CA ASP A 159 19.56 -0.62 -9.00
C ASP A 159 19.38 -2.15 -8.92
N LYS A 160 19.14 -2.70 -7.72
CA LYS A 160 19.07 -4.14 -7.48
C LYS A 160 17.98 -4.49 -6.49
N LEU A 161 17.41 -5.68 -6.67
CA LEU A 161 16.51 -6.32 -5.73
C LEU A 161 17.19 -7.59 -5.21
N ALA A 162 17.37 -7.69 -3.90
CA ALA A 162 17.93 -8.89 -3.27
C ALA A 162 16.80 -9.74 -2.68
N ILE A 163 16.81 -11.04 -2.98
CA ILE A 163 15.83 -12.00 -2.45
C ILE A 163 16.56 -12.96 -1.51
N GLY A 164 16.09 -13.05 -0.28
CA GLY A 164 16.53 -14.06 0.67
C GLY A 164 15.50 -15.17 0.76
N TYR A 165 15.97 -16.41 0.88
CA TYR A 165 15.15 -17.62 0.99
C TYR A 165 15.30 -18.23 2.40
N TYR A 166 14.50 -19.26 2.68
CA TYR A 166 14.66 -20.09 3.87
C TYR A 166 15.86 -21.03 3.75
#